data_AF-A0A139C7D6-F1
#
_entry.id   AF-A0A139C7D6-F1
#
_cell.length_a   1.000
_cell.length_b   1.000
_cell.length_c   1.000
_cell.angle_alpha   90.00
_cell.angle_beta   90.00
_cell.angle_gamma   90.00
#
_symmetry.space_group_name_H-M   'P 1'
#
loop_
_entity.id
_entity.type
_entity.pdbx_description
1 polymer ?
#
loop_
_entity_poly.entity_id
_entity_poly.type
_entity_poly.pdbx_seq_one_letter_code
_entity_poly.pdbx_strand_id
1 'polypeptide(L)'
;DKNNDKNNDKNEIIASKIWLNPYSREVWRYNVDLAIEAAMLGFDEIQLDYIRFPAFVNLDRYNLAVAPADSKVEIINDFISYAKTRLGEYGIPLSIDVFGLTTSGSDLGIGQDFSSLAAKVDYISPMVYPSHYAPGAYGLAVPEKEPYFTIFKSMQDAKRELDGRSEKLRPWLQDFSLRHVYGVKEVRDQIKAAKALGLDSWLLWNPSSRYTWQAFRRNDLVAKKQQVSVVTDRGKGDQNVKVDTRKSNAEKDESKERVTDRT
;
A
#
# COMPACT_ATOMS: atom_id res chain seq x y z
N ASP A 1 32.09 10.60 -51.64
CA ASP A 1 31.42 9.40 -51.08
C ASP A 1 31.96 9.04 -49.71
N LYS A 2 31.43 9.64 -48.66
CA LYS A 2 31.68 9.23 -47.27
C LYS A 2 30.37 9.28 -46.51
N ASN A 3 30.11 8.16 -45.84
CA ASN A 3 29.22 7.98 -44.70
C ASN A 3 27.71 8.11 -44.96
N ASN A 4 27.09 6.97 -45.27
CA ASN A 4 25.70 6.73 -44.91
C ASN A 4 25.49 5.24 -44.64
N ASP A 5 25.43 4.87 -43.35
CA ASP A 5 24.50 3.88 -42.77
C ASP A 5 24.93 3.62 -41.32
N LYS A 6 24.28 4.31 -40.37
CA LYS A 6 23.04 3.92 -39.67
C LYS A 6 23.29 2.93 -38.55
N ASN A 7 23.21 3.49 -37.33
CA ASN A 7 22.65 2.90 -36.12
C ASN A 7 22.45 1.39 -36.15
N ASN A 8 23.40 0.69 -35.55
CA ASN A 8 23.17 -0.65 -35.02
C ASN A 8 23.28 -0.56 -33.49
N ASP A 9 22.37 0.20 -32.87
CA ASP A 9 22.07 0.05 -31.44
C ASP A 9 21.37 -1.30 -31.25
N LYS A 10 22.16 -2.37 -31.29
CA LYS A 10 21.73 -3.72 -30.92
C LYS A 10 21.71 -3.83 -29.40
N ASN A 11 20.78 -3.11 -28.77
CA ASN A 11 20.36 -3.48 -27.42
C ASN A 11 19.49 -4.73 -27.57
N GLU A 12 20.14 -5.89 -27.67
CA GLU A 12 19.43 -7.16 -27.80
C GLU A 12 18.73 -7.47 -26.48
N ILE A 13 17.41 -7.55 -26.55
CA ILE A 13 16.57 -7.64 -25.37
C ILE A 13 16.33 -9.09 -25.00
N ILE A 14 17.14 -9.60 -24.07
CA ILE A 14 17.06 -11.00 -23.62
C ILE A 14 16.32 -11.06 -22.28
N ALA A 15 15.40 -12.02 -22.13
CA ALA A 15 14.76 -12.33 -20.86
C ALA A 15 15.79 -12.88 -19.86
N SER A 16 15.73 -12.44 -18.60
CA SER A 16 16.53 -13.07 -17.54
C SER A 16 15.74 -14.23 -16.92
N LYS A 17 16.41 -15.13 -16.20
CA LYS A 17 15.73 -16.23 -15.46
C LYS A 17 14.66 -15.75 -14.47
N ILE A 18 14.63 -14.46 -14.14
CA ILE A 18 13.73 -13.88 -13.14
C ILE A 18 12.87 -12.73 -13.69
N TRP A 19 13.14 -12.24 -14.91
CA TRP A 19 12.40 -11.13 -15.54
C TRP A 19 12.20 -11.42 -17.02
N LEU A 20 10.94 -11.42 -17.44
CA LEU A 20 10.58 -11.47 -18.84
C LEU A 20 10.90 -10.14 -19.52
N ASN A 21 11.13 -10.20 -20.83
CA ASN A 21 11.34 -9.03 -21.66
C ASN A 21 10.01 -8.22 -21.79
N PRO A 22 9.92 -6.97 -21.26
CA PRO A 22 8.71 -6.17 -21.36
C PRO A 22 8.38 -5.68 -22.78
N TYR A 23 9.27 -5.84 -23.76
CA TYR A 23 9.02 -5.54 -25.17
C TYR A 23 8.46 -6.72 -25.95
N SER A 24 8.52 -7.93 -25.39
CA SER A 24 8.11 -9.14 -26.10
C SER A 24 6.59 -9.18 -26.24
N ARG A 25 6.10 -8.96 -27.47
CA ARG A 25 4.67 -9.10 -27.80
C ARG A 25 4.17 -10.53 -27.58
N GLU A 26 5.05 -11.53 -27.61
CA GLU A 26 4.72 -12.90 -27.23
C GLU A 26 4.44 -13.01 -25.73
N VAL A 27 5.26 -12.40 -24.87
CA VAL A 27 5.01 -12.33 -23.42
C VAL A 27 3.70 -11.61 -23.13
N TRP A 28 3.44 -10.51 -23.85
CA TRP A 28 2.19 -9.76 -23.68
C TRP A 28 0.99 -10.62 -24.03
N ARG A 29 1.03 -11.25 -25.21
CA ARG A 29 -0.03 -12.15 -25.68
C ARG A 29 -0.26 -13.28 -24.69
N TYR A 30 0.79 -13.96 -24.24
CA TYR A 30 0.67 -15.06 -23.29
C TYR A 30 -0.02 -14.65 -21.98
N ASN A 31 0.43 -13.55 -21.35
CA ASN A 31 -0.18 -13.08 -20.11
C ASN A 31 -1.64 -12.64 -20.29
N VAL A 32 -1.96 -11.98 -21.41
CA VAL A 32 -3.32 -11.55 -21.71
C VAL A 32 -4.22 -12.73 -22.08
N ASP A 33 -3.72 -13.74 -22.77
CA ASP A 33 -4.50 -14.94 -23.10
C ASP A 33 -4.82 -15.74 -21.82
N LEU A 34 -3.91 -15.81 -20.83
CA LEU A 34 -4.22 -16.36 -19.50
C LEU A 34 -5.28 -15.52 -18.75
N ALA A 35 -5.22 -14.19 -18.86
CA ALA A 35 -6.23 -13.32 -18.27
C ALA A 35 -7.60 -13.51 -18.94
N ILE A 36 -7.64 -13.73 -20.25
CA ILE A 36 -8.85 -14.07 -20.99
C ILE A 36 -9.37 -15.44 -20.54
N GLU A 37 -8.51 -16.44 -20.34
CA GLU A 37 -8.93 -17.74 -19.82
C GLU A 37 -9.57 -17.60 -18.44
N ALA A 38 -8.96 -16.82 -17.53
CA ALA A 38 -9.56 -16.51 -16.23
C ALA A 38 -10.93 -15.82 -16.38
N ALA A 39 -11.04 -14.82 -17.25
CA ALA A 39 -12.32 -14.19 -17.57
C ALA A 39 -13.37 -15.21 -18.05
N MET A 40 -13.00 -16.12 -18.95
CA MET A 40 -13.89 -17.17 -19.46
C MET A 40 -14.28 -18.21 -18.40
N LEU A 41 -13.47 -18.39 -17.36
CA LEU A 41 -13.80 -19.21 -16.19
C LEU A 41 -14.77 -18.52 -15.22
N GLY A 42 -15.10 -17.24 -15.45
CA GLY A 42 -16.12 -16.50 -14.71
C GLY A 42 -15.58 -15.54 -13.65
N PHE A 43 -14.31 -15.16 -13.71
CA PHE A 43 -13.80 -14.06 -12.89
C PHE A 43 -14.36 -12.71 -13.37
N ASP A 44 -14.89 -11.91 -12.43
CA ASP A 44 -15.57 -10.64 -12.75
C ASP A 44 -14.62 -9.47 -13.06
N GLU A 45 -13.34 -9.58 -12.72
CA GLU A 45 -12.32 -8.53 -12.89
C GLU A 45 -10.94 -9.18 -13.06
N ILE A 46 -10.10 -8.62 -13.93
CA ILE A 46 -8.68 -8.96 -14.00
C ILE A 46 -7.87 -7.83 -13.38
N GLN A 47 -7.10 -8.16 -12.34
CA GLN A 47 -6.17 -7.23 -11.71
C GLN A 47 -4.72 -7.66 -12.00
N LEU A 48 -3.98 -6.83 -12.74
CA LEU A 48 -2.58 -7.11 -13.09
C LEU A 48 -1.64 -6.48 -12.05
N ASP A 49 -0.89 -7.32 -11.36
CA ASP A 49 0.13 -6.90 -10.40
C ASP A 49 1.53 -6.87 -11.04
N TYR A 50 2.42 -6.03 -10.50
CA TYR A 50 3.84 -5.93 -10.88
C TYR A 50 4.10 -5.65 -12.38
N ILE A 51 3.21 -4.91 -13.05
CA ILE A 51 3.44 -4.42 -14.42
C ILE A 51 4.46 -3.27 -14.40
N ARG A 52 5.75 -3.59 -14.45
CA ARG A 52 6.84 -2.62 -14.36
C ARG A 52 8.17 -3.14 -14.88
N PHE A 53 9.11 -2.22 -15.09
CA PHE A 53 10.52 -2.54 -15.23
C PHE A 53 11.18 -2.79 -13.85
N PRO A 54 12.32 -3.51 -13.82
CA PRO A 54 13.11 -3.69 -12.61
C PRO A 54 13.55 -2.34 -12.01
N ALA A 55 13.49 -2.22 -10.69
CA ALA A 55 14.02 -1.06 -9.97
C ALA A 55 15.56 -1.14 -9.96
N PHE A 56 16.23 -0.04 -10.31
CA PHE A 56 17.62 0.04 -10.76
C PHE A 56 18.73 -0.19 -9.70
N VAL A 57 18.50 -1.02 -8.68
CA VAL A 57 19.47 -1.15 -7.57
C VAL A 57 20.73 -1.97 -7.90
N ASN A 58 20.81 -2.66 -9.05
CA ASN A 58 22.04 -3.27 -9.59
C ASN A 58 21.78 -3.92 -10.96
N LEU A 59 22.13 -3.26 -12.08
CA LEU A 59 21.94 -3.80 -13.43
C LEU A 59 22.91 -4.95 -13.74
N ASP A 60 24.12 -4.91 -13.19
CA ASP A 60 25.21 -5.85 -13.51
C ASP A 60 24.90 -7.31 -13.17
N ARG A 61 23.87 -7.57 -12.36
CA ARG A 61 23.44 -8.91 -11.97
C ARG A 61 22.40 -9.53 -12.90
N TYR A 62 21.89 -8.78 -13.87
CA TYR A 62 20.76 -9.23 -14.66
C TYR A 62 20.96 -8.93 -16.15
N ASN A 63 20.81 -9.96 -16.99
CA ASN A 63 20.61 -9.79 -18.43
C ASN A 63 19.20 -9.24 -18.67
N LEU A 64 19.01 -7.95 -18.39
CA LEU A 64 17.73 -7.27 -18.54
C LEU A 64 17.64 -6.56 -19.86
N ALA A 65 16.42 -6.54 -20.38
CA ALA A 65 15.92 -5.48 -21.22
C ALA A 65 16.14 -4.10 -20.59
N VAL A 66 17.25 -3.44 -20.91
CA VAL A 66 17.41 -2.03 -20.55
C VAL A 66 16.74 -1.19 -21.63
N ALA A 67 15.50 -0.82 -21.35
CA ALA A 67 14.82 0.27 -22.01
C ALA A 67 15.51 1.61 -21.68
N PRO A 68 15.72 2.51 -22.66
CA PRO A 68 15.91 3.92 -22.36
C PRO A 68 14.79 4.40 -21.41
N ALA A 69 15.11 5.22 -20.42
CA ALA A 69 14.16 5.65 -19.39
C ALA A 69 12.86 6.19 -20.00
N ASP A 70 12.96 7.03 -21.03
CA ASP A 70 11.82 7.68 -21.68
C ASP A 70 10.87 6.68 -22.36
N SER A 71 11.39 5.52 -22.79
CA SER A 71 10.58 4.47 -23.44
C SER A 71 9.86 3.55 -22.45
N LYS A 72 10.29 3.50 -21.18
CA LYS A 72 9.71 2.55 -20.21
C LYS A 72 8.23 2.81 -19.97
N VAL A 73 7.90 4.08 -19.77
CA VAL A 73 6.52 4.52 -19.56
C VAL A 73 5.66 4.18 -20.78
N GLU A 74 6.18 4.43 -21.99
CA GLU A 74 5.51 4.11 -23.25
C GLU A 74 5.23 2.61 -23.36
N ILE A 75 6.23 1.76 -23.12
CA ILE A 75 6.10 0.30 -23.24
C ILE A 75 5.07 -0.26 -22.25
N ILE A 76 5.06 0.22 -21.00
CA ILE A 76 4.06 -0.21 -20.02
C ILE A 76 2.66 0.28 -20.42
N ASN A 77 2.55 1.53 -20.89
CA ASN A 77 1.28 2.08 -21.39
C ASN A 77 0.73 1.32 -22.60
N ASP A 78 1.59 0.91 -23.52
CA ASP A 78 1.23 0.10 -24.68
C ASP A 78 0.74 -1.29 -24.27
N PHE A 79 1.42 -1.93 -23.32
CA PHE A 79 0.99 -3.23 -22.80
C PHE A 79 -0.39 -3.14 -22.14
N ILE A 80 -0.62 -2.12 -21.30
CA ILE A 80 -1.92 -1.90 -20.67
C ILE A 80 -3.00 -1.59 -21.71
N SER A 81 -2.69 -0.80 -22.75
CA SER A 81 -3.64 -0.52 -23.84
C SER A 81 -4.00 -1.80 -24.61
N TYR A 82 -3.02 -2.66 -24.87
CA TYR A 82 -3.21 -3.97 -25.48
C TYR A 82 -4.09 -4.88 -24.61
N ALA A 83 -3.79 -5.00 -23.31
CA ALA A 83 -4.56 -5.81 -22.38
C ALA A 83 -6.00 -5.31 -22.24
N LYS A 84 -6.21 -3.99 -22.09
CA LYS A 84 -7.53 -3.37 -22.00
C LYS A 84 -8.38 -3.64 -23.24
N THR A 85 -7.79 -3.54 -24.43
CA THR A 85 -8.50 -3.80 -25.70
C THR A 85 -8.95 -5.24 -25.77
N ARG A 86 -8.04 -6.19 -25.51
CA ARG A 86 -8.31 -7.63 -25.59
C ARG A 86 -9.32 -8.10 -24.55
N LEU A 87 -9.22 -7.64 -23.30
CA LEU A 87 -10.17 -7.98 -22.24
C LEU A 87 -11.53 -7.28 -22.41
N GLY A 88 -11.54 -6.11 -23.05
CA GLY A 88 -12.76 -5.38 -23.38
C GLY A 88 -13.71 -6.17 -24.30
N GLU A 89 -13.19 -7.05 -25.16
CA GLU A 89 -13.99 -7.95 -26.00
C GLU A 89 -14.85 -8.94 -25.17
N TYR A 90 -14.46 -9.19 -23.92
CA TYR A 90 -15.15 -10.07 -22.98
C TYR A 90 -15.96 -9.29 -21.95
N GLY A 91 -15.99 -7.96 -22.03
CA GLY A 91 -16.72 -7.10 -21.09
C GLY A 91 -16.12 -7.07 -19.68
N ILE A 92 -14.86 -7.49 -19.51
CA ILE A 92 -14.22 -7.60 -18.19
C ILE A 92 -13.45 -6.31 -17.85
N PRO A 93 -13.68 -5.73 -16.65
CA PRO A 93 -12.86 -4.65 -16.12
C PRO A 93 -11.39 -5.07 -15.94
N LEU A 94 -10.50 -4.16 -16.29
CA LEU A 94 -9.07 -4.25 -16.05
C LEU A 94 -8.67 -3.30 -14.92
N SER A 95 -8.06 -3.88 -13.90
CA SER A 95 -7.42 -3.17 -12.80
C SER A 95 -5.91 -3.41 -12.83
N ILE A 96 -5.14 -2.50 -12.22
CA ILE A 96 -3.69 -2.66 -12.08
C ILE A 96 -3.22 -2.27 -10.69
N ASP A 97 -2.17 -2.94 -10.24
CA ASP A 97 -1.42 -2.56 -9.05
C ASP A 97 -0.16 -1.78 -9.43
N VAL A 98 0.04 -0.64 -8.77
CA VAL A 98 1.20 0.25 -9.00
C VAL A 98 1.93 0.51 -7.69
N PHE A 99 3.22 0.83 -7.79
CA PHE A 99 4.02 1.08 -6.61
C PHE A 99 3.53 2.33 -5.88
N GLY A 100 3.33 2.26 -4.55
CA GLY A 100 2.68 3.33 -3.80
C GLY A 100 3.35 4.71 -3.88
N LEU A 101 4.66 4.75 -4.13
CA LEU A 101 5.40 6.00 -4.31
C LEU A 101 5.13 6.70 -5.66
N THR A 102 4.57 5.99 -6.65
CA THR A 102 4.22 6.58 -7.96
C THR A 102 3.10 7.62 -7.87
N THR A 103 2.31 7.61 -6.78
CA THR A 103 1.23 8.58 -6.54
C THR A 103 1.72 10.02 -6.44
N SER A 104 3.03 10.23 -6.27
CA SER A 104 3.67 11.56 -6.21
C SER A 104 3.96 12.17 -7.59
N GLY A 105 3.64 11.46 -8.68
CA GLY A 105 3.86 11.90 -10.07
C GLY A 105 5.18 11.42 -10.68
N SER A 106 6.03 10.72 -9.92
CA SER A 106 7.25 10.10 -10.45
C SER A 106 7.02 8.63 -10.80
N ASP A 107 7.51 8.18 -11.95
CA ASP A 107 7.50 6.78 -12.34
C ASP A 107 8.59 5.94 -11.65
N LEU A 108 9.49 6.58 -10.88
CA LEU A 108 10.64 5.99 -10.20
C LEU A 108 11.60 5.20 -11.11
N GLY A 109 11.57 5.48 -12.42
CA GLY A 109 12.32 4.77 -13.45
C GLY A 109 11.84 3.34 -13.70
N ILE A 110 10.67 2.96 -13.19
CA ILE A 110 10.07 1.62 -13.39
C ILE A 110 8.99 1.61 -14.47
N GLY A 111 8.73 2.74 -15.14
CA GLY A 111 7.75 2.85 -16.23
C GLY A 111 6.29 2.94 -15.76
N GLN A 112 6.05 3.12 -14.47
CA GLN A 112 4.71 3.27 -13.91
C GLN A 112 4.37 4.75 -13.75
N ASP A 113 4.02 5.40 -14.86
CA ASP A 113 3.43 6.74 -14.79
C ASP A 113 1.97 6.65 -14.34
N PHE A 114 1.67 7.19 -13.15
CA PHE A 114 0.41 6.97 -12.47
C PHE A 114 -0.80 7.52 -13.25
N SER A 115 -0.69 8.76 -13.76
CA SER A 115 -1.81 9.45 -14.39
C SER A 115 -2.17 8.87 -15.77
N SER A 116 -1.15 8.53 -16.58
CA SER A 116 -1.35 7.91 -17.89
C SER A 116 -1.94 6.51 -17.77
N LEU A 117 -1.47 5.71 -16.80
CA LEU A 117 -2.01 4.36 -16.58
C LEU A 117 -3.45 4.41 -16.10
N ALA A 118 -3.79 5.30 -15.16
CA ALA A 118 -5.15 5.49 -14.68
C ALA A 118 -6.14 5.94 -15.79
N ALA A 119 -5.64 6.57 -16.86
CA ALA A 119 -6.47 6.90 -18.02
C ALA A 119 -6.94 5.65 -18.78
N LYS A 120 -6.21 4.54 -18.70
CA LYS A 120 -6.39 3.35 -19.53
C LYS A 120 -7.14 2.21 -18.84
N VAL A 121 -7.14 2.18 -17.51
CA VAL A 121 -7.73 1.12 -16.70
C VAL A 121 -9.06 1.55 -16.06
N ASP A 122 -9.84 0.59 -15.59
CA ASP A 122 -11.07 0.86 -14.85
C ASP A 122 -10.77 1.22 -13.40
N TYR A 123 -9.83 0.51 -12.76
CA TYR A 123 -9.35 0.83 -11.42
C TYR A 123 -7.83 0.80 -11.34
N ILE A 124 -7.27 1.65 -10.48
CA ILE A 124 -5.84 1.72 -10.20
C ILE A 124 -5.60 1.60 -8.69
N SER A 125 -4.71 0.69 -8.32
CA SER A 125 -4.48 0.28 -6.95
C SER A 125 -3.03 0.55 -6.55
N PRO A 126 -2.72 1.75 -6.02
CA PRO A 126 -1.41 2.01 -5.48
C PRO A 126 -1.19 1.17 -4.20
N MET A 127 -0.09 0.42 -4.17
CA MET A 127 0.39 -0.38 -3.05
C MET A 127 0.96 0.52 -1.93
N VAL A 128 0.06 1.17 -1.21
CA VAL A 128 0.39 2.18 -0.20
C VAL A 128 0.62 1.56 1.17
N TYR A 129 1.71 0.80 1.29
CA TYR A 129 2.09 0.17 2.54
C TYR A 129 2.93 1.15 3.37
N PRO A 130 2.47 1.62 4.55
CA PRO A 130 3.25 2.58 5.33
C PRO A 130 4.64 2.06 5.72
N SER A 131 4.82 0.74 5.79
CA SER A 131 6.13 0.09 5.94
C SER A 131 7.10 0.25 4.75
N HIS A 132 6.67 0.77 3.61
CA HIS A 132 7.52 0.90 2.42
C HIS A 132 7.92 2.36 2.15
N TYR A 133 7.47 3.30 2.99
CA TYR A 133 7.90 4.70 2.94
C TYR A 133 9.12 4.90 3.84
N ALA A 134 10.11 5.62 3.31
CA ALA A 134 11.33 5.94 4.04
C ALA A 134 11.06 6.86 5.25
N PRO A 135 11.84 6.76 6.34
CA PRO A 135 11.82 7.76 7.42
C PRO A 135 11.91 9.19 6.87
N GLY A 136 11.06 10.09 7.38
CA GLY A 136 10.96 11.47 6.91
C GLY A 136 9.97 11.68 5.75
N ALA A 137 9.48 10.62 5.10
CA ALA A 137 8.44 10.75 4.08
C ALA A 137 7.20 11.46 4.64
N TYR A 138 6.68 12.43 3.90
CA TYR A 138 5.57 13.29 4.33
C TYR A 138 5.80 14.03 5.67
N GLY A 139 7.06 14.22 6.08
CA GLY A 139 7.41 14.81 7.37
C GLY A 139 7.19 13.87 8.56
N LEU A 140 6.95 12.58 8.32
CA LEU A 140 6.73 11.58 9.37
C LEU A 140 8.06 10.92 9.74
N ALA A 141 8.42 10.96 11.02
CA ALA A 141 9.66 10.34 11.50
C ALA A 141 9.70 8.83 11.17
N VAL A 142 8.58 8.13 11.35
CA VAL A 142 8.42 6.71 11.01
C VAL A 142 7.04 6.51 10.39
N PRO A 143 6.89 6.56 9.05
CA PRO A 143 5.60 6.42 8.37
C PRO A 143 4.81 5.18 8.80
N GLU A 144 5.51 4.06 9.03
CA GLU A 144 4.91 2.79 9.45
C GLU A 144 4.15 2.88 10.78
N LYS A 145 4.54 3.78 11.70
CA LYS A 145 3.87 4.03 12.99
C LYS A 145 2.73 5.05 12.90
N GLU A 146 2.63 5.74 11.77
CA GLU A 146 1.67 6.81 11.48
C GLU A 146 0.82 6.45 10.23
N PRO A 147 0.15 5.28 10.21
CA PRO A 147 -0.52 4.78 9.01
C PRO A 147 -1.61 5.71 8.49
N TYR A 148 -2.37 6.36 9.38
CA TYR A 148 -3.39 7.34 8.97
C TYR A 148 -2.78 8.42 8.08
N PHE A 149 -1.71 9.07 8.55
CA PHE A 149 -1.10 10.20 7.84
C PHE A 149 -0.40 9.75 6.57
N THR A 150 0.22 8.57 6.57
CA THR A 150 0.89 8.03 5.38
C THR A 150 -0.12 7.79 4.25
N ILE A 151 -1.23 7.10 4.56
CA ILE A 151 -2.32 6.88 3.58
C ILE A 151 -2.95 8.20 3.16
N PHE A 152 -3.28 9.08 4.11
CA PHE A 152 -3.93 10.35 3.80
C PHE A 152 -3.09 11.21 2.85
N LYS A 153 -1.78 11.34 3.11
CA LYS A 153 -0.90 12.15 2.27
C LYS A 153 -0.67 11.53 0.91
N SER A 154 -0.39 10.22 0.84
CA SER A 154 -0.20 9.54 -0.44
C SER A 154 -1.46 9.54 -1.31
N MET A 155 -2.64 9.35 -0.71
CA MET A 155 -3.90 9.40 -1.45
C MET A 155 -4.30 10.82 -1.84
N GLN A 156 -3.91 11.83 -1.06
CA GLN A 156 -4.06 13.22 -1.47
C GLN A 156 -3.21 13.54 -2.72
N ASP A 157 -1.99 13.02 -2.79
CA ASP A 157 -1.16 13.11 -4.00
C ASP A 157 -1.81 12.35 -5.16
N ALA A 158 -2.23 11.10 -4.94
CA ALA A 158 -2.89 10.29 -5.97
C ALA A 158 -4.12 11.01 -6.56
N LYS A 159 -4.98 11.58 -5.72
CA LYS A 159 -6.18 12.32 -6.19
C LYS A 159 -5.81 13.53 -7.03
N ARG A 160 -4.70 14.22 -6.71
CA ARG A 160 -4.20 15.35 -7.49
C ARG A 160 -3.72 14.89 -8.87
N GLU A 161 -2.95 13.80 -8.93
CA GLU A 161 -2.46 13.22 -10.18
C GLU A 161 -3.58 12.68 -11.08
N LEU A 162 -4.68 12.22 -10.49
CA LEU A 162 -5.84 11.69 -11.23
C LEU A 162 -6.75 12.77 -11.83
N ASP A 163 -6.60 14.03 -11.42
CA ASP A 163 -7.32 15.19 -11.96
C ASP A 163 -8.82 14.90 -12.22
N GLY A 164 -9.55 14.62 -11.14
CA GLY A 164 -10.99 14.35 -11.19
C GLY A 164 -11.40 12.88 -11.42
N ARG A 165 -10.47 11.97 -11.74
CA ARG A 165 -10.73 10.52 -11.92
C ARG A 165 -10.59 9.70 -10.63
N SER A 166 -10.89 10.30 -9.48
CA SER A 166 -10.62 9.68 -8.17
C SER A 166 -11.54 8.48 -7.84
N GLU A 167 -12.63 8.30 -8.57
CA GLU A 167 -13.51 7.13 -8.52
C GLU A 167 -12.83 5.84 -8.96
N LYS A 168 -11.75 5.93 -9.74
CA LYS A 168 -10.94 4.78 -10.15
C LYS A 168 -9.96 4.31 -9.07
N LEU A 169 -9.72 5.14 -8.06
CA LEU A 169 -8.66 4.94 -7.08
C LEU A 169 -9.08 3.93 -6.01
N ARG A 170 -8.36 2.80 -5.93
CA ARG A 170 -8.60 1.72 -4.97
C ARG A 170 -7.30 1.38 -4.23
N PRO A 171 -6.87 2.14 -3.21
CA PRO A 171 -5.60 1.90 -2.54
C PRO A 171 -5.50 0.47 -1.98
N TRP A 172 -4.34 -0.14 -2.13
CA TRP A 172 -4.04 -1.43 -1.52
C TRP A 172 -3.34 -1.21 -0.18
N LEU A 173 -4.09 -1.44 0.89
CA LEU A 173 -3.70 -1.14 2.27
C LEU A 173 -2.90 -2.28 2.89
N GLN A 174 -2.12 -1.98 3.92
CA GLN A 174 -1.27 -2.94 4.63
C GLN A 174 -1.99 -3.61 5.82
N ASP A 175 -1.88 -4.92 5.95
CA ASP A 175 -2.33 -5.69 7.13
C ASP A 175 -1.27 -6.69 7.62
N PHE A 176 0.01 -6.34 7.44
CA PHE A 176 1.14 -7.13 7.90
C PHE A 176 2.10 -6.26 8.71
N SER A 177 2.92 -6.89 9.54
CA SER A 177 3.97 -6.23 10.31
C SER A 177 5.30 -6.36 9.58
N LEU A 178 6.09 -5.28 9.50
CA LEU A 178 7.46 -5.34 8.99
C LEU A 178 8.47 -4.94 10.08
N ARG A 179 8.40 -3.70 10.57
CA ARG A 179 9.18 -3.21 11.73
C ARG A 179 8.28 -2.69 12.85
N HIS A 180 7.03 -2.37 12.54
CA HIS A 180 5.99 -2.03 13.51
C HIS A 180 4.93 -3.12 13.53
N VAL A 181 4.43 -3.45 14.72
CA VAL A 181 3.36 -4.44 14.89
C VAL A 181 2.05 -3.82 14.41
N TYR A 182 1.46 -4.41 13.39
CA TYR A 182 0.14 -4.04 12.86
C TYR A 182 -0.95 -4.87 13.52
N GLY A 183 -2.02 -4.18 13.92
CA GLY A 183 -3.26 -4.80 14.35
C GLY A 183 -4.47 -3.94 14.03
N VAL A 184 -5.51 -4.10 14.86
CA VAL A 184 -6.85 -3.51 14.62
C VAL A 184 -6.79 -1.99 14.46
N LYS A 185 -5.95 -1.32 15.25
CA LYS A 185 -5.84 0.14 15.20
C LYS A 185 -5.21 0.60 13.88
N GLU A 186 -4.10 -0.01 13.48
CA GLU A 186 -3.33 0.38 12.30
C GLU A 186 -4.14 0.16 11.01
N VAL A 187 -4.84 -0.97 10.89
CA VAL A 187 -5.75 -1.24 9.75
C VAL A 187 -6.90 -0.23 9.72
N ARG A 188 -7.55 0.03 10.85
CA ARG A 188 -8.64 1.02 10.93
C ARG A 188 -8.19 2.42 10.58
N ASP A 189 -6.99 2.81 11.00
CA ASP A 189 -6.46 4.14 10.74
C ASP A 189 -6.19 4.36 9.24
N GLN A 190 -5.75 3.34 8.51
CA GLN A 190 -5.66 3.40 7.04
C GLN A 190 -7.03 3.55 6.37
N ILE A 191 -8.02 2.74 6.79
CA ILE A 191 -9.39 2.80 6.25
C ILE A 191 -10.03 4.17 6.53
N LYS A 192 -9.84 4.72 7.74
CA LYS A 192 -10.31 6.06 8.08
C LYS A 192 -9.67 7.13 7.21
N ALA A 193 -8.37 7.02 6.93
CA ALA A 193 -7.66 7.96 6.06
C ALA A 193 -8.20 7.94 4.63
N ALA A 194 -8.41 6.76 4.05
CA ALA A 194 -9.04 6.62 2.73
C ALA A 194 -10.44 7.26 2.73
N LYS A 195 -11.27 6.93 3.72
CA LYS A 195 -12.62 7.49 3.87
C LYS A 195 -12.63 9.01 4.04
N ALA A 196 -11.67 9.58 4.77
CA ALA A 196 -11.55 11.03 4.95
C ALA A 196 -11.28 11.78 3.62
N LEU A 197 -10.84 11.08 2.58
CA LEU A 197 -10.65 11.61 1.23
C LEU A 197 -11.79 11.26 0.26
N GLY A 198 -12.89 10.72 0.78
CA GLY A 198 -14.03 10.25 0.00
C GLY A 198 -13.72 9.01 -0.83
N LEU A 199 -12.73 8.20 -0.43
CA LEU A 199 -12.44 6.91 -1.05
C LEU A 199 -13.16 5.81 -0.27
N ASP A 200 -14.21 5.25 -0.89
CA ASP A 200 -15.03 4.20 -0.29
C ASP A 200 -14.60 2.78 -0.72
N SER A 201 -13.68 2.67 -1.68
CA SER A 201 -13.11 1.41 -2.16
C SER A 201 -11.61 1.28 -1.82
N TRP A 202 -11.19 0.11 -1.38
CA TRP A 202 -9.79 -0.22 -1.07
C TRP A 202 -9.59 -1.74 -1.10
N LEU A 203 -8.35 -2.18 -1.25
CA LEU A 203 -7.92 -3.57 -1.07
C LEU A 203 -7.11 -3.69 0.22
N LEU A 204 -6.97 -4.90 0.76
CA LEU A 204 -6.12 -5.16 1.92
C LEU A 204 -5.15 -6.29 1.64
N TRP A 205 -3.87 -6.08 1.94
CA TRP A 205 -2.82 -7.04 1.68
C TRP A 205 -2.20 -7.60 2.95
N ASN A 206 -2.03 -8.92 2.97
CA ASN A 206 -1.16 -9.61 3.92
C ASN A 206 -0.54 -10.83 3.19
N PRO A 207 0.79 -10.97 3.13
CA PRO A 207 1.45 -12.06 2.40
C PRO A 207 1.15 -13.46 2.96
N SER A 208 0.72 -13.57 4.22
CA SER A 208 0.27 -14.82 4.82
C SER A 208 -1.22 -15.12 4.60
N SER A 209 -1.94 -14.24 3.89
CA SER A 209 -3.40 -14.30 3.67
C SER A 209 -4.22 -14.40 4.97
N ARG A 210 -3.66 -13.96 6.11
CA ARG A 210 -4.34 -13.89 7.40
C ARG A 210 -4.66 -12.44 7.72
N TYR A 211 -5.95 -12.11 7.71
CA TYR A 211 -6.40 -10.73 7.87
C TYR A 211 -6.88 -10.42 9.29
N THR A 212 -6.69 -9.18 9.71
CA THR A 212 -7.18 -8.61 10.98
C THR A 212 -8.68 -8.32 10.90
N TRP A 213 -9.49 -9.38 10.85
CA TRP A 213 -10.95 -9.29 10.66
C TRP A 213 -11.68 -8.40 11.68
N GLN A 214 -11.15 -8.26 12.90
CA GLN A 214 -11.72 -7.39 13.91
C GLN A 214 -11.73 -5.91 13.48
N ALA A 215 -10.83 -5.49 12.58
CA ALA A 215 -10.78 -4.13 12.06
C ALA A 215 -12.10 -3.68 11.40
N PHE A 216 -12.86 -4.61 10.81
CA PHE A 216 -14.11 -4.32 10.09
C PHE A 216 -15.37 -4.35 10.96
N ARG A 217 -15.26 -4.79 12.21
CA ARG A 217 -16.42 -4.85 13.11
C ARG A 217 -16.76 -3.43 13.58
N ARG A 218 -18.05 -3.06 13.50
CA ARG A 218 -18.56 -1.72 13.87
C ARG A 218 -18.53 -1.40 15.37
N ASN A 219 -18.23 -2.37 16.26
CA ASN A 219 -18.66 -2.29 17.67
C ASN A 219 -17.59 -2.30 18.78
N ASP A 220 -16.28 -2.21 18.50
CA ASP A 220 -15.28 -2.33 19.60
C ASP A 220 -15.11 -1.05 20.45
N LEU A 221 -15.98 -0.04 20.28
CA LEU A 221 -15.93 1.23 21.02
C LEU A 221 -17.16 1.49 21.91
N VAL A 222 -18.14 0.59 21.98
CA VAL A 222 -19.24 0.70 22.97
C VAL A 222 -18.88 -0.02 24.28
N ALA A 223 -18.03 -1.06 24.25
CA ALA A 223 -17.73 -1.88 25.42
C ALA A 223 -16.73 -1.26 26.43
N LYS A 224 -16.09 -0.11 26.12
CA LYS A 224 -15.17 0.58 27.05
C LYS A 224 -15.75 1.82 27.74
N LYS A 225 -17.05 2.11 27.56
CA LYS A 225 -17.73 3.25 28.22
C LYS A 225 -18.60 2.90 29.43
N GLN A 226 -18.62 1.63 29.89
CA GLN A 226 -19.33 1.23 31.11
C GLN A 226 -18.40 0.55 32.13
N GLN A 227 -17.36 1.25 32.57
CA GLN A 227 -16.80 1.09 33.93
C GLN A 227 -16.30 2.45 34.42
N VAL A 228 -17.22 3.42 34.53
CA VAL A 228 -17.02 4.63 35.32
C VAL A 228 -18.31 4.86 36.11
N SER A 229 -18.24 4.48 37.39
CA SER A 229 -19.02 4.94 38.56
C SER A 229 -20.49 5.36 38.37
N VAL A 230 -21.39 4.58 38.97
CA VAL A 230 -22.52 5.15 39.71
C VAL A 230 -22.37 4.72 41.17
N VAL A 231 -21.79 5.61 41.98
CA VAL A 231 -21.99 5.62 43.43
C VAL A 231 -23.40 6.18 43.63
N THR A 232 -24.36 5.33 44.01
CA THR A 232 -25.64 5.81 44.54
C THR A 232 -25.52 5.91 46.06
N ASP A 233 -25.39 7.15 46.52
CA ASP A 233 -25.74 7.58 47.85
C ASP A 233 -27.24 7.34 48.09
N ARG A 234 -27.58 6.65 49.18
CA ARG A 234 -28.87 6.67 49.90
C ARG A 234 -28.81 5.76 51.13
N GLY A 235 -28.72 6.35 52.32
CA GLY A 235 -29.06 5.63 53.55
C GLY A 235 -28.58 6.30 54.84
N LYS A 236 -29.45 7.13 55.43
CA LYS A 236 -29.41 7.72 56.79
C LYS A 236 -28.66 6.89 57.86
N GLY A 237 -27.91 7.59 58.71
CA GLY A 237 -27.59 7.12 60.06
C GLY A 237 -26.38 7.82 60.70
N ASP A 238 -26.64 8.77 61.60
CA ASP A 238 -25.85 9.17 62.77
C ASP A 238 -24.35 8.78 62.87
N GLN A 239 -23.46 9.78 62.96
CA GLN A 239 -22.80 10.23 64.22
C GLN A 239 -21.60 11.15 63.91
N ASN A 240 -21.36 12.06 64.85
CA ASN A 240 -20.21 12.97 64.95
C ASN A 240 -18.86 12.34 64.51
N VAL A 241 -17.97 13.15 63.93
CA VAL A 241 -16.65 13.50 64.53
C VAL A 241 -15.84 14.42 63.59
N LYS A 242 -15.14 15.36 64.24
CA LYS A 242 -14.24 16.40 63.73
C LYS A 242 -12.97 15.86 63.04
N VAL A 243 -12.53 16.61 62.02
CA VAL A 243 -11.16 17.07 61.66
C VAL A 243 -9.97 16.10 61.87
N ASP A 244 -9.22 15.78 60.80
CA ASP A 244 -7.78 16.12 60.73
C ASP A 244 -7.21 16.00 59.30
N THR A 245 -6.60 17.08 58.80
CA THR A 245 -5.72 17.09 57.64
C THR A 245 -4.30 16.78 58.11
N ARG A 246 -3.76 15.60 57.78
CA ARG A 246 -2.32 15.34 57.88
C ARG A 246 -1.76 14.79 56.58
N LYS A 247 -0.88 15.61 55.99
CA LYS A 247 0.25 15.14 55.19
C LYS A 247 1.20 14.34 56.09
N SER A 248 1.76 13.26 55.59
CA SER A 248 3.06 12.75 56.04
C SER A 248 3.80 12.08 54.89
N ASN A 249 4.95 12.66 54.55
CA ASN A 249 6.07 12.00 53.87
C ASN A 249 6.71 10.96 54.82
N ALA A 250 7.31 9.91 54.25
CA ALA A 250 8.61 9.29 54.60
C ALA A 250 8.69 7.89 53.95
N GLU A 251 9.60 7.67 52.98
CA GLU A 251 10.93 7.00 53.10
C GLU A 251 10.83 5.51 52.73
N LYS A 252 11.47 5.04 51.64
CA LYS A 252 12.89 4.63 51.48
C LYS A 252 13.31 3.45 52.39
N ASP A 253 13.48 2.27 51.79
CA ASP A 253 14.72 1.46 51.71
C ASP A 253 14.36 0.01 51.28
N GLU A 254 14.83 -0.48 50.13
CA GLU A 254 16.13 -1.11 49.81
C GLU A 254 16.11 -2.65 49.89
N SER A 255 16.43 -3.29 48.75
CA SER A 255 17.27 -4.51 48.56
C SER A 255 16.92 -5.13 47.19
N LYS A 256 17.70 -4.96 46.10
CA LYS A 256 18.97 -5.63 45.74
C LYS A 256 18.96 -7.17 45.83
N GLU A 257 18.87 -7.85 44.69
CA GLU A 257 19.84 -8.85 44.19
C GLU A 257 19.52 -9.26 42.73
N ARG A 258 20.41 -8.92 41.77
CA ARG A 258 21.31 -9.82 40.98
C ARG A 258 20.59 -10.83 40.08
N VAL A 259 20.56 -10.60 38.76
CA VAL A 259 21.57 -11.04 37.76
C VAL A 259 21.81 -12.55 37.81
N THR A 260 21.30 -13.28 36.80
CA THR A 260 22.13 -14.20 36.01
C THR A 260 21.67 -14.22 34.56
N ASP A 261 22.67 -14.04 33.72
CA ASP A 261 22.76 -14.24 32.29
C ASP A 261 22.75 -15.75 31.95
N ARG A 262 22.22 -16.13 30.78
CA ARG A 262 22.67 -17.28 29.96
C ARG A 262 21.80 -17.48 28.70
N THR A 263 22.51 -17.39 27.57
CA THR A 263 22.33 -18.02 26.23
C THR A 263 21.14 -17.63 25.38
#